data_AF-A0A935FR19-F1
#
_entry.id   AF-A0A935FR19-F1
#
_cell.length_a   1.000
_cell.length_b   1.000
_cell.length_c   1.000
_cell.angle_alpha   90.00
_cell.angle_beta   90.00
_cell.angle_gamma   90.00
#
_symmetry.space_group_name_H-M   'P 1'
#
loop_
_entity.id
_entity.type
_entity.pdbx_description
1 polymer ?
#
loop_
_entity_poly.entity_id
_entity_poly.type
_entity_poly.pdbx_seq_one_letter_code
_entity_poly.pdbx_strand_id
1 'polypeptide(L)'
;MAKKTKEAAVDNIEEVEIPDGKIADYITGKWVKETEQEQVRQNFERTLVEEYEYPESDIRVDFSIKIWDGDKQKTKKAPLAVMQAGKEEPYVLILIAAPKANCTDKSGGASELEQWLVDIPTAEYGCWTNGIENIFFHKKKTKFETDVFPVNDFPRFGEDASSIYTTDRSRLRVATGNNLLYAFKRCHDYIHANQGGSKEQIFWEFLKLLFAKIEDETNAGRPRFAIRSAEERNKQKGIKMLKLELKTCLSK
;
A
#
# COMPACT_ATOMS: atom_id res chain seq x y z
N MET A 1 -37.15 -45.24 -26.68
CA MET A 1 -36.62 -43.99 -26.08
C MET A 1 -35.11 -44.04 -26.14
N ALA A 2 -34.48 -43.21 -26.96
CA ALA A 2 -33.04 -42.95 -26.91
C ALA A 2 -32.84 -41.51 -27.41
N LYS A 3 -32.75 -40.58 -26.45
CA LYS A 3 -32.42 -39.17 -26.68
C LYS A 3 -30.99 -39.13 -27.24
N LYS A 4 -30.83 -38.77 -28.52
CA LYS A 4 -29.54 -38.33 -29.04
C LYS A 4 -29.27 -36.96 -28.44
N THR A 5 -28.35 -36.93 -27.49
CA THR A 5 -27.83 -35.72 -26.86
C THR A 5 -27.11 -34.89 -27.92
N LYS A 6 -27.50 -33.61 -27.98
CA LYS A 6 -26.90 -32.57 -28.80
C LYS A 6 -25.56 -32.21 -28.12
N GLU A 7 -24.44 -32.52 -28.74
CA GLU A 7 -23.14 -31.98 -28.33
C GLU A 7 -23.17 -30.47 -28.58
N ALA A 8 -23.08 -29.70 -27.49
CA ALA A 8 -22.96 -28.25 -27.54
C ALA A 8 -21.55 -27.89 -28.00
N ALA A 9 -21.49 -26.89 -28.88
CA ALA A 9 -20.27 -26.34 -29.44
C ALA A 9 -19.30 -25.92 -28.32
N VAL A 10 -18.04 -26.33 -28.46
CA VAL A 10 -16.92 -25.84 -27.67
C VAL A 10 -16.63 -24.43 -28.17
N ASP A 11 -16.83 -23.43 -27.31
CA ASP A 11 -16.53 -22.03 -27.60
C ASP A 11 -15.06 -21.88 -28.01
N ASN A 12 -14.86 -21.19 -29.13
CA ASN A 12 -13.56 -20.73 -29.61
C ASN A 12 -12.93 -19.81 -28.56
N ILE A 13 -11.91 -20.29 -27.86
CA ILE A 13 -10.96 -19.43 -27.16
C ILE A 13 -10.08 -18.87 -28.27
N GLU A 14 -10.34 -17.63 -28.71
CA GLU A 14 -9.41 -16.91 -29.57
C GLU A 14 -8.06 -16.86 -28.85
N GLU A 15 -7.04 -17.49 -29.45
CA GLU A 15 -5.64 -17.36 -29.00
C GLU A 15 -5.23 -15.90 -29.18
N VAL A 16 -5.37 -15.11 -28.11
CA VAL A 16 -4.89 -13.74 -28.08
C VAL A 16 -3.37 -13.79 -28.05
N GLU A 17 -2.73 -13.57 -29.21
CA GLU A 17 -1.28 -13.43 -29.32
C GLU A 17 -0.81 -12.27 -28.42
N ILE A 18 0.01 -12.60 -27.41
CA ILE A 18 0.63 -11.62 -26.53
C ILE A 18 1.76 -10.92 -27.31
N PRO A 19 1.71 -9.60 -27.52
CA PRO A 19 2.78 -8.89 -28.21
C PRO A 19 4.10 -8.97 -27.43
N ASP A 20 5.20 -9.23 -28.13
CA ASP A 20 6.53 -9.34 -27.52
C ASP A 20 6.88 -8.15 -26.62
N GLY A 21 7.29 -8.44 -25.37
CA GLY A 21 7.69 -7.45 -24.38
C GLY A 21 6.56 -6.56 -23.84
N LYS A 22 5.31 -6.98 -24.02
CA LYS A 22 4.14 -6.33 -23.43
C LYS A 22 3.38 -7.26 -22.51
N ILE A 23 2.69 -6.65 -21.55
CA ILE A 23 1.73 -7.32 -20.67
C ILE A 23 0.37 -6.62 -20.79
N ALA A 24 -0.71 -7.34 -20.52
CA ALA A 24 -2.04 -6.75 -20.44
C ALA A 24 -2.20 -6.09 -19.07
N ASP A 25 -2.60 -4.83 -19.08
CA ASP A 25 -2.92 -4.05 -17.89
C ASP A 25 -4.15 -4.63 -17.17
N TYR A 26 -4.06 -4.86 -15.87
CA TYR A 26 -5.09 -5.57 -15.10
C TYR A 26 -6.41 -4.80 -15.06
N ILE A 27 -6.36 -3.46 -14.92
CA ILE A 27 -7.57 -2.64 -14.86
C ILE A 27 -8.15 -2.31 -16.24
N THR A 28 -7.30 -1.98 -17.22
CA THR A 28 -7.76 -1.46 -18.53
C THR A 28 -7.77 -2.50 -19.65
N GLY A 29 -7.12 -3.66 -19.46
CA GLY A 29 -6.95 -4.71 -20.47
C GLY A 29 -6.02 -4.32 -21.63
N LYS A 30 -5.40 -3.14 -21.60
CA LYS A 30 -4.56 -2.63 -22.70
C LYS A 30 -3.16 -3.21 -22.63
N TRP A 31 -2.55 -3.40 -23.80
CA TRP A 31 -1.15 -3.81 -23.89
C TRP A 31 -0.19 -2.67 -23.50
N VAL A 32 0.54 -2.86 -22.42
CA VAL A 32 1.55 -1.93 -21.90
C VAL A 32 2.94 -2.56 -21.96
N LYS A 33 3.98 -1.73 -22.07
CA LYS A 33 5.36 -2.21 -22.12
C LYS A 33 5.75 -2.83 -20.78
N GLU A 34 6.29 -4.04 -20.81
CA GLU A 34 6.78 -4.69 -19.61
C GLU A 34 8.05 -4.00 -19.09
N THR A 35 7.97 -3.50 -17.86
CA THR A 35 9.11 -2.92 -17.12
C THR A 35 9.01 -3.32 -15.65
N GLU A 36 10.10 -3.23 -14.88
CA GLU A 36 10.07 -3.53 -13.44
C GLU A 36 9.07 -2.63 -12.67
N GLN A 37 9.01 -1.33 -12.99
CA GLN A 37 8.05 -0.41 -12.38
C GLN A 37 6.61 -0.77 -12.78
N GLU A 38 6.42 -1.22 -14.01
CA GLU A 38 5.11 -1.66 -14.49
C GLU A 38 4.65 -2.93 -13.78
N GLN A 39 5.53 -3.89 -13.51
CA GLN A 39 5.22 -5.06 -12.69
C GLN A 39 4.77 -4.68 -11.27
N VAL A 40 5.38 -3.64 -10.67
CA VAL A 40 4.93 -3.10 -9.38
C VAL A 40 3.51 -2.54 -9.49
N ARG A 41 3.22 -1.76 -10.55
CA ARG A 41 1.89 -1.20 -10.78
C ARG A 41 0.83 -2.29 -10.94
N GLN A 42 1.10 -3.30 -11.77
CA GLN A 42 0.19 -4.43 -11.99
C GLN A 42 -0.08 -5.24 -10.72
N ASN A 43 0.95 -5.46 -9.90
CA ASN A 43 0.76 -6.11 -8.60
C ASN A 43 -0.12 -5.27 -7.68
N PHE A 44 0.09 -3.95 -7.64
CA PHE A 44 -0.71 -3.07 -6.80
C PHE A 44 -2.16 -2.93 -7.28
N GLU A 45 -2.41 -2.98 -8.59
CA GLU A 45 -3.77 -3.06 -9.16
C GLU A 45 -4.54 -4.28 -8.67
N ARG A 46 -3.90 -5.45 -8.68
CA ARG A 46 -4.48 -6.67 -8.11
C ARG A 46 -4.75 -6.50 -6.63
N THR A 47 -3.81 -5.95 -5.87
CA THR A 47 -4.01 -5.67 -4.44
C THR A 47 -5.21 -4.75 -4.21
N LEU A 48 -5.40 -3.70 -5.02
CA LEU A 48 -6.55 -2.79 -4.89
C LEU A 48 -7.90 -3.52 -5.05
N VAL A 49 -7.99 -4.44 -6.00
CA VAL A 49 -9.23 -5.16 -6.31
C VAL A 49 -9.43 -6.36 -5.39
N GLU A 50 -8.42 -7.20 -5.24
CA GLU A 50 -8.51 -8.49 -4.53
C GLU A 50 -8.40 -8.32 -3.00
N GLU A 51 -7.65 -7.33 -2.51
CA GLU A 51 -7.39 -7.15 -1.07
C GLU A 51 -8.10 -5.94 -0.46
N TYR A 52 -8.11 -4.80 -1.18
CA TYR A 52 -8.83 -3.61 -0.74
C TYR A 52 -10.27 -3.56 -1.24
N GLU A 53 -10.69 -4.53 -2.06
CA GLU A 53 -12.07 -4.72 -2.54
C GLU A 53 -12.63 -3.52 -3.31
N TYR A 54 -11.76 -2.67 -3.87
CA TYR A 54 -12.19 -1.57 -4.73
C TYR A 54 -12.68 -2.11 -6.09
N PRO A 55 -13.86 -1.68 -6.57
CA PRO A 55 -14.30 -2.02 -7.91
C PRO A 55 -13.30 -1.52 -8.97
N GLU A 56 -13.03 -2.33 -10.00
CA GLU A 56 -12.21 -1.91 -11.14
C GLU A 56 -12.73 -0.61 -11.79
N SER A 57 -14.06 -0.41 -11.77
CA SER A 57 -14.71 0.82 -12.26
C SER A 57 -14.30 2.09 -11.53
N ASP A 58 -13.80 1.96 -10.30
CA ASP A 58 -13.42 3.09 -9.44
C ASP A 58 -11.90 3.33 -9.49
N ILE A 59 -11.13 2.51 -10.22
CA ILE A 59 -9.69 2.65 -10.36
C ILE A 59 -9.36 3.34 -11.69
N ARG A 60 -8.43 4.29 -11.66
CA ARG A 60 -7.94 5.01 -12.84
C ARG A 60 -6.44 4.81 -12.96
N VAL A 61 -6.01 4.36 -14.14
CA VAL A 61 -4.60 4.30 -14.56
C VAL A 61 -4.21 5.62 -15.21
N ASP A 62 -3.02 6.13 -14.91
CA ASP A 62 -2.50 7.39 -15.44
C ASP A 62 -3.49 8.56 -15.30
N PHE A 63 -4.00 8.75 -14.08
CA PHE A 63 -4.98 9.78 -13.77
C PHE A 63 -4.33 11.18 -13.81
N SER A 64 -4.94 12.10 -14.56
CA SER A 64 -4.42 13.49 -14.67
C SER A 64 -4.72 14.28 -13.40
N ILE A 65 -3.67 14.72 -12.71
CA ILE A 65 -3.75 15.61 -11.55
C ILE A 65 -3.09 16.95 -11.86
N LYS A 66 -3.59 18.03 -11.26
CA LYS A 66 -3.00 19.37 -11.38
C LYS A 66 -2.31 19.72 -10.07
N ILE A 67 -0.98 19.81 -10.11
CA ILE A 67 -0.15 20.09 -8.94
C ILE A 67 0.56 21.44 -9.08
N TRP A 68 0.93 22.04 -7.96
CA TRP A 68 1.69 23.28 -7.91
C TRP A 68 3.19 23.00 -7.92
N ASP A 69 3.91 23.74 -8.75
CA ASP A 69 5.37 23.76 -8.81
C ASP A 69 5.83 25.22 -8.75
N GLY A 70 6.07 25.68 -7.52
CA GLY A 70 6.16 27.10 -7.20
C GLY A 70 4.87 27.81 -7.57
N ASP A 71 4.96 28.87 -8.36
CA ASP A 71 3.81 29.70 -8.76
C ASP A 71 3.05 29.15 -9.99
N LYS A 72 3.50 28.01 -10.56
CA LYS A 72 2.91 27.45 -11.78
C LYS A 72 2.21 26.13 -11.50
N GLN A 73 1.02 25.97 -12.07
CA GLN A 73 0.31 24.70 -12.04
C GLN A 73 0.77 23.80 -13.21
N LYS A 74 1.19 22.57 -12.90
CA LYS A 74 1.58 21.56 -13.89
C LYS A 74 0.61 20.38 -13.84
N THR A 75 0.34 19.79 -14.99
CA THR A 75 -0.40 18.52 -15.06
C THR A 75 0.58 17.37 -14.91
N LYS A 76 0.35 16.50 -13.93
CA LYS A 76 1.07 15.23 -13.77
C LYS A 76 0.10 14.06 -13.91
N LYS A 77 0.66 12.89 -14.12
CA LYS A 77 -0.05 11.62 -14.23
C LYS A 77 0.23 10.81 -12.97
N ALA A 78 -0.79 10.66 -12.12
CA ALA A 78 -0.73 9.72 -11.01
C ALA A 78 -0.84 8.30 -11.61
N PRO A 79 0.13 7.40 -11.39
CA PRO A 79 0.09 6.06 -11.97
C PRO A 79 -1.20 5.32 -11.67
N LEU A 80 -1.69 5.45 -10.42
CA LEU A 80 -2.95 4.89 -9.97
C LEU A 80 -3.70 5.92 -9.13
N ALA A 81 -5.02 5.97 -9.30
CA ALA A 81 -5.91 6.70 -8.44
C ALA A 81 -7.21 5.91 -8.22
N VAL A 82 -7.67 5.87 -6.97
CA VAL A 82 -8.96 5.31 -6.60
C VAL A 82 -9.94 6.47 -6.46
N MET A 83 -11.07 6.41 -7.15
CA MET A 83 -12.08 7.46 -7.16
C MET A 83 -13.00 7.36 -5.93
N GLN A 84 -13.64 8.47 -5.57
CA GLN A 84 -14.76 8.44 -4.64
C GLN A 84 -15.92 7.66 -5.27
N ALA A 85 -16.59 6.82 -4.48
CA ALA A 85 -17.72 6.01 -4.94
C ALA A 85 -18.77 6.87 -5.67
N GLY A 86 -19.02 6.56 -6.94
CA GLY A 86 -19.99 7.26 -7.78
C GLY A 86 -19.58 8.64 -8.29
N LYS A 87 -18.29 9.03 -8.18
CA LYS A 87 -17.77 10.31 -8.70
C LYS A 87 -16.46 10.11 -9.48
N GLU A 88 -16.08 11.10 -10.27
CA GLU A 88 -14.78 11.17 -10.97
C GLU A 88 -13.74 12.01 -10.20
N GLU A 89 -13.85 12.03 -8.88
CA GLU A 89 -12.95 12.74 -7.98
C GLU A 89 -12.03 11.73 -7.27
N PRO A 90 -10.71 11.92 -7.26
CA PRO A 90 -9.81 10.97 -6.61
C PRO A 90 -10.01 11.00 -5.09
N TYR A 91 -10.09 9.82 -4.50
CA TYR A 91 -10.11 9.54 -3.06
C TYR A 91 -8.72 9.11 -2.55
N VAL A 92 -8.07 8.18 -3.26
CA VAL A 92 -6.69 7.73 -2.97
C VAL A 92 -5.79 8.02 -4.18
N LEU A 93 -4.62 8.60 -3.94
CA LEU A 93 -3.57 8.76 -4.96
C LEU A 93 -2.41 7.81 -4.69
N ILE A 94 -1.97 7.08 -5.70
CA ILE A 94 -0.91 6.08 -5.54
C ILE A 94 0.23 6.39 -6.50
N LEU A 95 1.43 6.60 -5.92
CA LEU A 95 2.66 6.83 -6.65
C LEU A 95 3.48 5.54 -6.70
N ILE A 96 3.60 4.98 -7.91
CA ILE A 96 4.41 3.79 -8.18
C ILE A 96 5.82 4.20 -8.59
N ALA A 97 6.81 3.75 -7.83
CA ALA A 97 8.23 3.93 -8.09
C ALA A 97 8.88 2.63 -8.56
N ALA A 98 10.06 2.72 -9.19
CA ALA A 98 10.83 1.54 -9.58
C ALA A 98 11.39 0.81 -8.34
N PRO A 99 11.62 -0.53 -8.37
CA PRO A 99 12.02 -1.30 -7.19
C PRO A 99 13.29 -0.83 -6.45
N LYS A 100 14.17 -0.09 -7.12
CA LYS A 100 15.42 0.44 -6.55
C LYS A 100 15.31 1.90 -6.09
N ALA A 101 14.17 2.55 -6.30
CA ALA A 101 13.94 3.94 -5.90
C ALA A 101 13.81 4.04 -4.38
N ASN A 102 14.27 5.16 -3.83
CA ASN A 102 14.20 5.45 -2.41
C ASN A 102 13.07 6.43 -2.12
N CYS A 103 12.31 6.21 -1.04
CA CYS A 103 11.21 7.10 -0.67
C CYS A 103 11.67 8.52 -0.33
N THR A 104 12.94 8.71 0.03
CA THR A 104 13.53 10.02 0.33
C THR A 104 14.07 10.75 -0.90
N ASP A 105 13.94 10.17 -2.09
CA ASP A 105 14.42 10.80 -3.31
C ASP A 105 13.67 12.12 -3.56
N LYS A 106 14.40 13.17 -3.96
CA LYS A 106 13.83 14.51 -4.19
C LYS A 106 12.76 14.53 -5.27
N SER A 107 12.82 13.59 -6.21
CA SER A 107 11.91 13.46 -7.34
C SER A 107 11.42 12.02 -7.36
N GLY A 108 10.10 11.82 -7.41
CA GLY A 108 9.47 10.50 -7.35
C GLY A 108 9.45 9.86 -5.96
N GLY A 109 9.88 10.58 -4.92
CA GLY A 109 9.83 10.12 -3.53
C GLY A 109 8.48 10.38 -2.85
N ALA A 110 8.38 10.00 -1.59
CA ALA A 110 7.15 10.11 -0.79
C ALA A 110 6.72 11.56 -0.55
N SER A 111 7.67 12.49 -0.41
CA SER A 111 7.38 13.92 -0.23
C SER A 111 6.67 14.54 -1.45
N GLU A 112 6.90 14.01 -2.64
CA GLU A 112 6.18 14.45 -3.84
C GLU A 112 4.70 14.07 -3.74
N LEU A 113 4.40 12.86 -3.25
CA LEU A 113 3.03 12.42 -3.03
C LEU A 113 2.34 13.24 -1.93
N GLU A 114 3.04 13.60 -0.86
CA GLU A 114 2.49 14.50 0.17
C GLU A 114 2.02 15.83 -0.44
N GLN A 115 2.83 16.43 -1.32
CA GLN A 115 2.44 17.64 -2.04
C GLN A 115 1.21 17.42 -2.93
N TRP A 116 1.11 16.27 -3.61
CA TRP A 116 -0.07 15.95 -4.41
C TRP A 116 -1.34 15.92 -3.57
N LEU A 117 -1.27 15.37 -2.35
CA LEU A 117 -2.43 15.35 -1.45
C LEU A 117 -2.86 16.76 -1.03
N VAL A 118 -1.90 17.65 -0.76
CA VAL A 118 -2.18 19.06 -0.46
C VAL A 118 -2.87 19.75 -1.64
N ASP A 119 -2.35 19.54 -2.85
CA ASP A 119 -2.82 20.22 -4.06
C ASP A 119 -4.18 19.71 -4.56
N ILE A 120 -4.51 18.45 -4.31
CA ILE A 120 -5.74 17.79 -4.79
C ILE A 120 -6.78 17.76 -3.67
N PRO A 121 -7.81 18.63 -3.68
CA PRO A 121 -8.69 18.82 -2.53
C PRO A 121 -9.48 17.57 -2.13
N THR A 122 -9.86 16.72 -3.08
CA THR A 122 -10.72 15.56 -2.88
C THR A 122 -9.98 14.31 -2.39
N ALA A 123 -8.66 14.24 -2.61
CA ALA A 123 -7.84 13.08 -2.26
C ALA A 123 -7.57 13.06 -0.75
N GLU A 124 -8.07 12.07 -0.03
CA GLU A 124 -7.90 11.95 1.42
C GLU A 124 -6.71 11.09 1.80
N TYR A 125 -6.34 10.13 0.95
CA TYR A 125 -5.25 9.19 1.22
C TYR A 125 -4.23 9.15 0.10
N GLY A 126 -3.00 8.81 0.45
CA GLY A 126 -1.94 8.55 -0.52
C GLY A 126 -1.14 7.30 -0.17
N CYS A 127 -0.67 6.58 -1.18
CA CYS A 127 0.32 5.51 -1.03
C CYS A 127 1.50 5.72 -1.99
N TRP A 128 2.71 5.76 -1.45
CA TRP A 128 3.93 5.61 -2.24
C TRP A 128 4.40 4.16 -2.14
N THR A 129 4.73 3.53 -3.27
CA THR A 129 5.27 2.17 -3.27
C THR A 129 6.30 1.92 -4.36
N ASN A 130 7.30 1.10 -4.06
CA ASN A 130 8.23 0.53 -5.03
C ASN A 130 8.09 -1.00 -5.17
N GLY A 131 6.99 -1.57 -4.67
CA GLY A 131 6.74 -3.02 -4.64
C GLY A 131 7.44 -3.77 -3.51
N ILE A 132 8.34 -3.11 -2.78
CA ILE A 132 8.98 -3.63 -1.58
C ILE A 132 8.42 -2.90 -0.36
N GLU A 133 8.45 -1.56 -0.41
CA GLU A 133 7.99 -0.64 0.62
C GLU A 133 6.69 0.05 0.22
N ASN A 134 5.83 0.26 1.22
CA ASN A 134 4.62 1.08 1.11
C ASN A 134 4.66 2.15 2.20
N ILE A 135 4.44 3.40 1.80
CA ILE A 135 4.31 4.53 2.72
C ILE A 135 2.93 5.13 2.50
N PHE A 136 2.13 5.12 3.57
CA PHE A 136 0.75 5.58 3.54
C PHE A 136 0.63 6.93 4.23
N PHE A 137 -0.19 7.79 3.64
CA PHE A 137 -0.49 9.13 4.13
C PHE A 137 -2.00 9.32 4.23
N HIS A 138 -2.41 10.10 5.23
CA HIS A 138 -3.77 10.61 5.36
C HIS A 138 -3.69 12.13 5.42
N LYS A 139 -4.51 12.77 4.59
CA LYS A 139 -4.76 14.20 4.61
C LYS A 139 -5.96 14.53 5.49
N LYS A 140 -5.72 15.28 6.56
CA LYS A 140 -6.76 15.82 7.43
C LYS A 140 -6.93 17.31 7.15
N LYS A 141 -8.08 17.67 6.58
CA LYS A 141 -8.44 19.07 6.36
C LYS A 141 -9.22 19.60 7.56
N THR A 142 -8.71 20.64 8.19
CA THR A 142 -9.44 21.43 9.19
C THR A 142 -9.91 22.75 8.58
N LYS A 143 -10.61 23.60 9.35
CA LYS A 143 -11.05 24.92 8.88
C LYS A 143 -9.89 25.86 8.53
N PHE A 144 -8.71 25.65 9.11
CA PHE A 144 -7.58 26.58 9.02
C PHE A 144 -6.33 25.96 8.40
N GLU A 145 -6.22 24.62 8.42
CA GLU A 145 -4.98 23.92 8.09
C GLU A 145 -5.29 22.62 7.34
N THR A 146 -4.39 22.24 6.44
CA THR A 146 -4.40 20.94 5.77
C THR A 146 -3.15 20.20 6.18
N ASP A 147 -3.32 19.17 7.00
CA ASP A 147 -2.23 18.33 7.47
C ASP A 147 -2.17 17.06 6.63
N VAL A 148 -0.96 16.69 6.21
CA VAL A 148 -0.68 15.35 5.66
C VAL A 148 0.26 14.67 6.64
N PHE A 149 -0.07 13.45 7.06
CA PHE A 149 0.76 12.71 8.00
C PHE A 149 0.76 11.21 7.70
N PRO A 150 1.83 10.49 8.12
CA PRO A 150 1.92 9.05 7.92
C PRO A 150 0.83 8.30 8.68
N VAL A 151 0.27 7.26 8.05
CA VAL A 151 -0.70 6.34 8.66
C VAL A 151 -0.29 4.89 8.41
N ASN A 152 -1.00 3.94 9.04
CA ASN A 152 -0.70 2.52 8.86
C ASN A 152 -1.06 2.00 7.47
N ASP A 153 -2.16 2.53 6.92
CA ASP A 153 -2.79 2.06 5.69
C ASP A 153 -3.84 3.08 5.22
N PHE A 154 -4.50 2.85 4.08
CA PHE A 154 -5.76 3.50 3.69
C PHE A 154 -6.96 2.52 3.81
N PRO A 155 -8.21 3.01 3.92
CA PRO A 155 -9.38 2.15 4.11
C PRO A 155 -9.66 1.23 2.91
N ARG A 156 -10.24 0.04 3.16
CA ARG A 156 -10.82 -0.78 2.08
C ARG A 156 -12.12 -0.16 1.58
N PHE A 157 -12.62 -0.66 0.45
CA PHE A 157 -13.90 -0.22 -0.07
C PHE A 157 -15.02 -0.38 0.96
N GLY A 158 -15.79 0.69 1.18
CA GLY A 158 -16.88 0.72 2.15
C GLY A 158 -16.47 0.85 3.63
N GLU A 159 -15.18 0.91 3.94
CA GLU A 159 -14.69 1.13 5.30
C GLU A 159 -14.48 2.62 5.63
N ASP A 160 -14.49 2.94 6.93
CA ASP A 160 -14.19 4.27 7.42
C ASP A 160 -12.72 4.44 7.86
N ALA A 161 -12.32 5.69 8.11
CA ALA A 161 -10.95 6.04 8.48
C ALA A 161 -10.39 5.34 9.73
N SER A 162 -11.24 4.83 10.64
CA SER A 162 -10.79 4.11 11.83
C SER A 162 -10.34 2.67 11.52
N SER A 163 -10.73 2.11 10.37
CA SER A 163 -10.41 0.74 9.98
C SER A 163 -8.89 0.51 9.83
N ILE A 164 -8.15 1.54 9.43
CA ILE A 164 -6.68 1.51 9.24
C ILE A 164 -5.91 1.30 10.56
N TYR A 165 -6.58 1.50 11.70
CA TYR A 165 -6.04 1.25 13.04
C TYR A 165 -6.72 0.08 13.75
N THR A 166 -7.67 -0.58 13.09
CA THR A 166 -8.33 -1.76 13.62
C THR A 166 -7.40 -2.96 13.51
N THR A 167 -7.13 -3.58 14.67
CA THR A 167 -6.16 -4.68 14.80
C THR A 167 -6.86 -6.00 15.05
N ASP A 168 -7.96 -6.24 14.35
CA ASP A 168 -8.66 -7.53 14.39
C ASP A 168 -7.88 -8.58 13.57
N ARG A 169 -7.81 -9.79 14.11
CA ARG A 169 -7.21 -10.96 13.44
C ARG A 169 -7.93 -11.32 12.15
N SER A 170 -9.22 -11.02 12.03
CA SER A 170 -9.99 -11.23 10.80
C SER A 170 -9.42 -10.48 9.59
N ARG A 171 -8.68 -9.39 9.84
CA ARG A 171 -8.00 -8.60 8.81
C ARG A 171 -6.62 -9.14 8.45
N LEU A 172 -6.05 -10.04 9.27
CA LEU A 172 -4.75 -10.63 9.01
C LEU A 172 -4.85 -11.64 7.86
N ARG A 173 -3.76 -11.75 7.11
CA ARG A 173 -3.57 -12.74 6.07
C ARG A 173 -2.36 -13.59 6.41
N VAL A 174 -2.42 -14.85 6.02
CA VAL A 174 -1.26 -15.74 6.11
C VAL A 174 -0.19 -15.20 5.17
N ALA A 175 0.97 -14.87 5.72
CA ALA A 175 2.08 -14.42 4.90
C ALA A 175 2.52 -15.56 3.97
N THR A 176 2.54 -15.32 2.66
CA THR A 176 3.18 -16.22 1.70
C THR A 176 4.70 -16.03 1.71
N GLY A 177 5.47 -17.01 1.24
CA GLY A 177 6.93 -17.02 1.37
C GLY A 177 7.63 -15.74 0.90
N ASN A 178 7.26 -15.23 -0.28
CA ASN A 178 7.84 -13.99 -0.81
C ASN A 178 7.42 -12.75 -0.01
N ASN A 179 6.15 -12.66 0.41
CA ASN A 179 5.64 -11.52 1.18
C ASN A 179 6.34 -11.41 2.55
N LEU A 180 6.59 -12.55 3.19
CA LEU A 180 7.31 -12.59 4.47
C LEU A 180 8.77 -12.18 4.30
N LEU A 181 9.45 -12.68 3.25
CA LEU A 181 10.83 -12.31 2.95
C LEU A 181 10.98 -10.80 2.72
N TYR A 182 10.07 -10.19 1.96
CA TYR A 182 10.09 -8.74 1.73
C TYR A 182 9.80 -7.95 3.01
N ALA A 183 8.87 -8.40 3.85
CA ALA A 183 8.65 -7.79 5.16
C ALA A 183 9.91 -7.81 6.04
N PHE A 184 10.65 -8.93 6.04
CA PHE A 184 11.89 -9.05 6.80
C PHE A 184 12.99 -8.14 6.26
N LYS A 185 13.15 -8.11 4.93
CA LYS A 185 14.12 -7.22 4.28
C LYS A 185 13.83 -5.75 4.62
N ARG A 186 12.56 -5.33 4.58
CA ARG A 186 12.15 -3.97 4.99
C ARG A 186 12.54 -3.64 6.42
N CYS A 187 12.25 -4.54 7.36
CA CYS A 187 12.61 -4.31 8.75
C CYS A 187 14.12 -4.17 8.92
N HIS A 188 14.91 -5.04 8.26
CA HIS A 188 16.36 -4.96 8.28
C HIS A 188 16.87 -3.64 7.70
N ASP A 189 16.43 -3.28 6.48
CA ASP A 189 16.90 -2.10 5.76
C ASP A 189 16.52 -0.81 6.50
N TYR A 190 15.32 -0.76 7.09
CA TYR A 190 14.88 0.36 7.91
C TYR A 190 15.74 0.55 9.16
N ILE A 191 16.04 -0.51 9.91
CA ILE A 191 16.89 -0.43 11.12
C ILE A 191 18.31 -0.01 10.71
N HIS A 192 18.85 -0.61 9.64
CA HIS A 192 20.17 -0.26 9.11
C HIS A 192 20.28 1.23 8.75
N ALA A 193 19.27 1.77 8.05
CA ALA A 193 19.26 3.17 7.61
C ALA A 193 19.06 4.18 8.76
N ASN A 194 18.26 3.84 9.79
CA ASN A 194 17.84 4.80 10.81
C ASN A 194 18.58 4.69 12.15
N GLN A 195 19.02 3.50 12.55
CA GLN A 195 19.71 3.28 13.83
C GLN A 195 21.20 3.02 13.64
N GLY A 196 21.63 2.56 12.46
CA GLY A 196 22.99 2.08 12.24
C GLY A 196 23.32 0.88 13.14
N GLY A 197 24.61 0.53 13.21
CA GLY A 197 25.09 -0.58 14.03
C GLY A 197 25.60 -1.77 13.21
N SER A 198 26.12 -2.78 13.90
CA SER A 198 26.59 -3.99 13.25
C SER A 198 25.42 -4.81 12.72
N LYS A 199 25.66 -5.64 11.69
CA LYS A 199 24.67 -6.62 11.19
C LYS A 199 24.09 -7.48 12.32
N GLU A 200 24.90 -7.81 13.32
CA GLU A 200 24.48 -8.59 14.48
C GLU A 200 23.49 -7.81 15.36
N GLN A 201 23.75 -6.53 15.64
CA GLN A 201 22.83 -5.69 16.42
C GLN A 201 21.47 -5.55 15.73
N ILE A 202 21.48 -5.30 14.42
CA ILE A 202 20.26 -5.20 13.61
C ILE A 202 19.47 -6.51 13.64
N PHE A 203 20.17 -7.65 13.52
CA PHE A 203 19.56 -8.97 13.61
C PHE A 203 18.87 -9.21 14.96
N TRP A 204 19.49 -8.80 16.08
CA TRP A 204 18.87 -8.90 17.40
C TRP A 204 17.66 -7.99 17.58
N GLU A 205 17.69 -6.74 17.09
CA GLU A 205 16.51 -5.87 17.12
C GLU A 205 15.37 -6.42 16.25
N PHE A 206 15.70 -7.03 15.12
CA PHE A 206 14.73 -7.71 14.27
C PHE A 206 14.12 -8.95 14.96
N LEU A 207 14.93 -9.79 15.62
CA LEU A 207 14.45 -10.95 16.37
C LEU A 207 13.42 -10.58 17.44
N LYS A 208 13.61 -9.45 18.12
CA LYS A 208 12.65 -8.92 19.09
C LYS A 208 11.27 -8.68 18.48
N LEU A 209 11.23 -8.09 17.28
CA LEU A 209 9.97 -7.89 16.55
C LEU A 209 9.36 -9.22 16.13
N LEU A 210 10.18 -10.15 15.62
CA LEU A 210 9.72 -11.46 15.20
C LEU A 210 9.07 -12.24 16.36
N PHE A 211 9.73 -12.30 17.53
CA PHE A 211 9.18 -12.97 18.70
C PHE A 211 7.91 -12.29 19.20
N ALA A 212 7.85 -10.96 19.21
CA ALA A 212 6.64 -10.25 19.57
C ALA A 212 5.46 -10.62 18.64
N LYS A 213 5.70 -10.79 17.34
CA LYS A 213 4.69 -11.23 16.37
C LYS A 213 4.28 -12.69 16.57
N ILE A 214 5.24 -13.60 16.77
CA ILE A 214 4.94 -15.03 17.05
C ILE A 214 4.11 -15.16 18.33
N GLU A 215 4.50 -14.46 19.40
CA GLU A 215 3.79 -14.45 20.67
C GLU A 215 2.37 -13.86 20.52
N ASP A 216 2.23 -12.77 19.77
CA ASP A 216 0.91 -12.19 19.46
C ASP A 216 0.05 -13.10 18.61
N GLU A 217 0.61 -13.89 17.69
CA GLU A 217 -0.16 -14.82 16.87
C GLU A 217 -0.53 -16.11 17.61
N THR A 218 0.33 -16.59 18.50
CA THR A 218 0.15 -17.83 19.28
C THR A 218 -0.92 -17.70 20.37
N ASN A 219 -1.02 -16.54 21.03
CA ASN A 219 -2.01 -16.32 22.07
C ASN A 219 -3.41 -16.06 21.50
N ALA A 220 -4.48 -16.25 22.27
CA ALA A 220 -5.83 -15.85 21.87
C ALA A 220 -6.10 -14.36 22.17
N GLY A 221 -7.05 -13.76 21.46
CA GLY A 221 -7.51 -12.39 21.69
C GLY A 221 -6.90 -11.36 20.73
N ARG A 222 -7.00 -10.08 21.09
CA ARG A 222 -6.50 -8.97 20.26
C ARG A 222 -4.96 -8.94 20.32
N PRO A 223 -4.26 -8.74 19.18
CA PRO A 223 -2.80 -8.52 19.17
C PRO A 223 -2.42 -7.45 20.19
N ARG A 224 -1.41 -7.73 21.03
CA ARG A 224 -0.96 -6.81 22.08
C ARG A 224 -0.04 -5.76 21.50
N PHE A 225 0.89 -6.16 20.63
CA PHE A 225 1.81 -5.28 19.94
C PHE A 225 1.20 -4.78 18.62
N ALA A 226 0.61 -3.59 18.65
CA ALA A 226 0.03 -2.98 17.46
C ALA A 226 -0.10 -1.46 17.57
N ILE A 227 -0.09 -0.77 16.43
CA ILE A 227 -0.34 0.68 16.34
C ILE A 227 -1.83 0.91 16.11
N ARG A 228 -2.50 1.58 17.05
CA ARG A 228 -3.97 1.75 17.09
C ARG A 228 -4.42 3.20 16.95
N SER A 229 -3.51 4.14 16.74
CA SER A 229 -3.86 5.52 16.42
C SER A 229 -2.74 6.26 15.69
N ALA A 230 -3.11 7.41 15.11
CA ALA A 230 -2.15 8.33 14.52
C ALA A 230 -1.20 8.89 15.59
N GLU A 231 -1.67 9.10 16.82
CA GLU A 231 -0.84 9.57 17.94
C GLU A 231 0.20 8.51 18.34
N GLU A 232 -0.18 7.24 18.37
CA GLU A 232 0.74 6.13 18.66
C GLU A 232 1.86 6.05 17.61
N ARG A 233 1.50 6.24 16.33
CA ARG A 233 2.43 6.21 15.21
C ARG A 233 3.37 7.41 15.16
N ASN A 234 2.81 8.62 15.31
CA ASN A 234 3.47 9.86 14.87
C ASN A 234 3.97 10.73 16.03
N LYS A 235 3.60 10.44 17.29
CA LYS A 235 4.03 11.25 18.45
C LYS A 235 5.03 10.48 19.31
N GLN A 236 6.00 11.22 19.86
CA GLN A 236 7.05 10.64 20.72
C GLN A 236 6.51 9.87 21.92
N LYS A 237 5.36 10.30 22.48
CA LYS A 237 4.68 9.58 23.56
C LYS A 237 4.20 8.20 23.10
N GLY A 238 3.59 8.13 21.92
CA GLY A 238 3.16 6.89 21.28
C GLY A 238 4.30 5.92 21.06
N ILE A 239 5.37 6.39 20.44
CA ILE A 239 6.60 5.62 20.19
C ILE A 239 7.18 5.06 21.49
N LYS A 240 7.18 5.84 22.58
CA LYS A 240 7.62 5.38 23.90
C LYS A 240 6.73 4.29 24.48
N MET A 241 5.41 4.35 24.28
CA MET A 241 4.49 3.30 24.74
C MET A 241 4.71 2.01 23.96
N LEU A 242 4.80 2.06 22.64
CA LEU A 242 5.11 0.89 21.80
C LEU A 242 6.44 0.22 22.20
N LYS A 243 7.45 1.02 22.55
CA LYS A 243 8.73 0.51 23.07
C LYS A 243 8.58 -0.22 24.41
N LEU A 244 7.66 0.23 25.27
CA LEU A 244 7.37 -0.42 26.55
C LEU A 244 6.58 -1.72 26.34
N GLU A 245 5.60 -1.72 25.43
CA GLU A 245 4.84 -2.92 25.06
C GLU A 245 5.75 -4.01 24.51
N LEU A 246 6.67 -3.65 23.59
CA LEU A 246 7.65 -4.57 23.03
C LEU A 246 8.53 -5.20 24.14
N LYS A 247 9.03 -4.38 25.06
CA LYS A 247 9.80 -4.88 26.22
C LYS A 247 8.99 -5.84 27.10
N THR A 248 7.72 -5.53 27.33
CA THR A 248 6.82 -6.34 28.17
C THR A 248 6.49 -7.68 27.51
N CYS A 249 6.37 -7.72 26.19
CA CYS A 249 6.17 -8.97 25.45
C CYS A 249 7.40 -9.88 25.52
N LEU A 250 8.60 -9.31 25.48
CA LEU A 250 9.87 -10.06 25.46
C LEU A 250 10.39 -10.46 26.85
N SER A 251 9.78 -9.96 27.92
CA SER A 251 10.15 -10.30 29.30
C SER A 251 9.37 -11.50 29.86
N LYS A 252 8.49 -12.11 29.07
CA LYS A 252 7.72 -13.31 29.41
C LYS A 252 8.37 -14.53 28.78
#